data_AF-A0A7C7EJ95-F1
#
_entry.id   AF-A0A7C7EJ95-F1
#
_cell.length_a   1.000
_cell.length_b   1.000
_cell.length_c   1.000
_cell.angle_alpha   90.00
_cell.angle_beta   90.00
_cell.angle_gamma   90.00
#
_symmetry.space_group_name_H-M   'P 1'
#
loop_
_entity.id
_entity.type
_entity.pdbx_description
1 polymer ?
#
loop_
_entity_poly.entity_id
_entity_poly.type
_entity_poly.pdbx_seq_one_letter_code
_entity_poly.pdbx_strand_id
1 'polypeptide(L)'
;MITLNVAETLLFNIGINTFSFIIALIIFITYKNNFEYNYDVWLLTRIEAEILLILLSDIGMWLLNGKSGNFIRILSYAIIMFYFLMQIAVVIEWIRYSHYRIFGRNIPSRKETFLVLIPFAILSIIVGTSPINGWCFYIDEFNYYHRG
;
A
#
# COMPACT_ATOMS: atom_id res chain seq x y z
N MET A 1 -5.11 27.80 19.17
CA MET A 1 -5.57 26.63 18.41
C MET A 1 -4.87 26.72 17.06
N ILE A 2 -3.89 25.85 16.78
CA ILE A 2 -3.17 25.89 15.50
C ILE A 2 -4.14 25.37 14.45
N THR A 3 -4.72 26.28 13.66
CA THR A 3 -5.54 25.91 12.50
C THR A 3 -4.58 25.48 11.40
N LEU A 4 -4.27 24.19 11.33
CA LEU A 4 -3.53 23.62 10.22
C LEU A 4 -4.35 23.85 8.95
N ASN A 5 -3.83 24.67 8.05
CA ASN A 5 -4.47 24.88 6.76
C ASN A 5 -4.34 23.55 5.98
N VAL A 6 -5.46 22.99 5.53
CA VAL A 6 -5.47 21.74 4.75
C VAL A 6 -4.54 21.86 3.54
N ALA A 7 -4.43 23.06 2.94
CA ALA A 7 -3.50 23.34 1.85
C ALA A 7 -2.02 23.21 2.25
N GLU A 8 -1.65 23.57 3.49
CA GLU A 8 -0.28 23.43 4.00
C GLU A 8 0.07 21.94 4.19
N THR A 9 -0.86 21.14 4.69
CA THR A 9 -0.64 19.69 4.86
C THR A 9 -0.66 18.93 3.53
N LEU A 10 -1.47 19.36 2.56
CA LEU A 10 -1.64 18.69 1.28
C LEU A 10 -0.34 18.71 0.46
N LEU A 11 0.22 19.90 0.22
CA LEU A 11 1.44 20.07 -0.56
C LEU A 11 2.62 19.39 0.11
N PHE A 12 2.69 19.47 1.45
CA PHE A 12 3.73 18.80 2.22
C PHE A 12 3.67 17.28 2.08
N ASN A 13 2.50 16.66 2.29
CA ASN A 13 2.35 15.21 2.23
C ASN A 13 2.54 14.67 0.79
N ILE A 14 1.97 15.35 -0.22
CA ILE A 14 2.22 15.01 -1.62
C ILE A 14 3.71 15.17 -1.96
N GLY A 15 4.36 16.22 -1.45
CA GLY A 15 5.79 16.44 -1.63
C GLY A 15 6.64 15.30 -1.05
N ILE A 16 6.35 14.88 0.19
CA ILE A 16 7.03 13.74 0.83
C ILE A 16 6.80 12.46 0.02
N ASN A 17 5.56 12.16 -0.36
CA ASN A 17 5.28 10.94 -1.11
C ASN A 17 5.94 10.94 -2.49
N THR A 18 5.95 12.09 -3.16
CA THR A 18 6.63 12.24 -4.46
C THR A 18 8.13 12.02 -4.32
N PHE A 19 8.74 12.60 -3.29
CA PHE A 19 10.16 12.39 -3.00
C PHE A 19 10.48 10.91 -2.70
N SER A 20 9.70 10.29 -1.81
CA SER A 20 9.82 8.86 -1.50
C SER A 20 9.60 7.99 -2.74
N PHE A 21 8.65 8.35 -3.61
CA PHE A 21 8.37 7.62 -4.85
C PHE A 21 9.55 7.68 -5.81
N ILE A 22 10.18 8.85 -5.97
CA ILE A 22 11.38 9.00 -6.79
C ILE A 22 12.52 8.12 -6.25
N ILE A 23 12.74 8.12 -4.93
CA ILE A 23 13.77 7.27 -4.31
C ILE A 23 13.46 5.78 -4.54
N ALA A 24 12.25 5.33 -4.23
CA ALA A 24 11.82 3.95 -4.44
C ALA A 24 11.94 3.55 -5.93
N LEU A 25 11.66 4.47 -6.86
CA LEU A 25 11.78 4.23 -8.29
C LEU A 25 13.25 4.05 -8.70
N ILE A 26 14.15 4.86 -8.16
CA ILE A 26 15.60 4.70 -8.38
C ILE A 26 16.08 3.36 -7.85
N ILE A 27 15.64 2.96 -6.64
CA ILE A 27 15.97 1.66 -6.05
C ILE A 27 15.45 0.52 -6.93
N PHE A 28 14.18 0.58 -7.35
CA PHE A 28 13.56 -0.39 -8.23
C PHE A 28 14.34 -0.56 -9.55
N ILE A 29 14.68 0.55 -10.22
CA ILE A 29 15.46 0.53 -11.47
C ILE A 29 16.86 -0.04 -11.23
N THR A 30 17.48 0.30 -10.10
CA THR A 30 18.82 -0.18 -9.72
C THR A 30 18.81 -1.69 -9.51
N TYR A 31 17.84 -2.24 -8.75
CA TYR A 31 17.72 -3.68 -8.58
C TYR A 31 17.49 -4.42 -9.89
N LYS A 32 16.63 -3.87 -10.76
CA LYS A 32 16.32 -4.49 -12.05
C LYS A 32 17.51 -4.52 -13.02
N ASN A 33 18.36 -3.50 -13.00
CA ASN A 33 19.40 -3.33 -14.02
C ASN A 33 20.80 -3.76 -13.58
N ASN A 34 21.12 -3.66 -12.29
CA ASN A 34 22.51 -3.83 -11.81
C ASN A 34 22.76 -5.12 -11.04
N PHE A 35 21.71 -5.85 -10.66
CA PHE A 35 21.84 -7.11 -9.92
C PHE A 35 21.53 -8.30 -10.82
N GLU A 36 22.28 -9.39 -10.62
CA GLU A 36 21.99 -10.65 -11.29
C GLU A 36 20.62 -11.17 -10.87
N TYR A 37 19.86 -11.67 -11.85
CA TYR A 37 18.52 -12.19 -11.59
C TYR A 37 18.60 -13.47 -10.77
N ASN A 38 18.19 -13.38 -9.51
CA ASN A 38 17.98 -14.50 -8.61
C ASN A 38 16.66 -14.30 -7.85
N TYR A 39 16.24 -15.33 -7.12
CA TYR A 39 14.92 -15.32 -6.49
C TYR A 39 14.79 -14.25 -5.39
N ASP A 40 15.85 -13.93 -4.66
CA ASP A 40 15.83 -12.86 -3.65
C ASP A 40 15.75 -11.47 -4.27
N VAL A 41 16.50 -11.18 -5.35
CA VAL A 41 16.37 -9.91 -6.10
C VAL A 41 14.99 -9.80 -6.74
N TRP A 42 14.42 -10.91 -7.23
CA TRP A 42 13.05 -10.93 -7.74
C TRP A 42 12.02 -10.54 -6.68
N LEU A 43 12.12 -11.10 -5.46
CA LEU A 43 11.24 -10.73 -4.35
C LEU A 43 11.42 -9.27 -3.91
N LEU A 44 12.66 -8.78 -3.81
CA LEU A 44 12.94 -7.38 -3.49
C LEU A 44 12.36 -6.43 -4.55
N THR A 45 12.49 -6.78 -5.83
CA THR A 45 11.92 -6.00 -6.93
C THR A 45 10.39 -5.91 -6.84
N ARG A 46 9.73 -6.99 -6.38
CA ARG A 46 8.27 -6.98 -6.16
C ARG A 46 7.86 -6.12 -4.97
N ILE A 47 8.60 -6.21 -3.86
CA ILE A 47 8.39 -5.34 -2.69
C ILE A 47 8.49 -3.87 -3.10
N GLU A 48 9.54 -3.50 -3.84
CA GLU A 48 9.72 -2.12 -4.31
C GLU A 48 8.60 -1.68 -5.27
N ALA A 49 8.15 -2.55 -6.17
CA ALA A 49 7.01 -2.26 -7.04
C ALA A 49 5.72 -2.01 -6.24
N GLU A 50 5.46 -2.81 -5.21
CA GLU A 50 4.30 -2.65 -4.33
C GLU A 50 4.41 -1.37 -3.49
N ILE A 51 5.60 -1.00 -3.00
CA ILE A 51 5.86 0.28 -2.33
C ILE A 51 5.56 1.47 -3.26
N LEU A 52 5.96 1.41 -4.54
CA LEU A 52 5.61 2.44 -5.52
C LEU A 52 4.09 2.60 -5.67
N LEU A 53 3.35 1.49 -5.69
CA LEU A 53 1.88 1.50 -5.76
C LEU A 53 1.26 2.08 -4.48
N ILE A 54 1.81 1.78 -3.31
CA ILE A 54 1.38 2.38 -2.02
C ILE A 54 1.55 3.90 -2.08
N LEU A 55 2.72 4.39 -2.49
CA LEU A 55 3.01 5.82 -2.55
C LEU A 55 2.12 6.55 -3.56
N LEU A 56 1.89 5.94 -4.72
CA LEU A 56 0.96 6.49 -5.71
C LEU A 56 -0.47 6.57 -5.17
N SER A 57 -0.89 5.55 -4.42
CA SER A 57 -2.22 5.52 -3.79
C SER A 57 -2.34 6.57 -2.70
N ASP A 58 -1.31 6.77 -1.89
CA ASP A 58 -1.31 7.80 -0.83
C ASP A 58 -1.41 9.22 -1.44
N ILE A 59 -0.67 9.50 -2.52
CA ILE A 59 -0.84 10.74 -3.30
C ILE A 59 -2.29 10.87 -3.78
N GLY A 60 -2.87 9.80 -4.32
CA GLY A 60 -4.27 9.76 -4.74
C GLY A 60 -5.25 10.07 -3.60
N MET A 61 -5.04 9.49 -2.41
CA MET A 61 -5.85 9.76 -1.22
C MET A 61 -5.83 11.25 -0.89
N TRP A 62 -4.66 11.87 -0.83
CA TRP A 62 -4.52 13.30 -0.57
C TRP A 62 -5.18 14.18 -1.64
N LEU A 63 -5.07 13.82 -2.92
CA LEU A 63 -5.66 14.58 -4.03
C LEU A 63 -7.20 14.56 -4.06
N LEU A 64 -7.82 13.50 -3.53
CA LEU A 64 -9.27 13.32 -3.51
C LEU A 64 -9.91 13.71 -2.17
N ASN A 65 -9.13 13.76 -1.08
CA ASN A 65 -9.64 14.04 0.25
C ASN A 65 -10.43 15.36 0.32
N GLY A 66 -11.66 15.31 0.80
CA GLY A 66 -12.55 16.47 0.95
C GLY A 66 -13.15 17.01 -0.35
N LYS A 67 -12.88 16.39 -1.52
CA LYS A 67 -13.47 16.84 -2.80
C LYS A 67 -14.90 16.32 -2.94
N SER A 68 -15.81 17.22 -3.30
CA SER A 68 -17.22 16.90 -3.47
C SER A 68 -17.51 16.00 -4.68
N GLY A 69 -18.53 15.15 -4.56
CA GLY A 69 -19.10 14.36 -5.66
C GLY A 69 -19.15 12.87 -5.40
N ASN A 70 -20.23 12.21 -5.82
CA ASN A 70 -20.43 10.77 -5.60
C ASN A 70 -19.37 9.93 -6.32
N PHE A 71 -18.99 10.31 -7.54
CA PHE A 71 -17.91 9.65 -8.26
C PHE A 71 -16.58 9.73 -7.51
N ILE A 72 -16.24 10.91 -6.97
CA ILE A 72 -15.04 11.11 -6.17
C ILE A 72 -15.06 10.26 -4.91
N ARG A 73 -16.22 10.11 -4.26
CA ARG A 73 -16.37 9.24 -3.09
C ARG A 73 -16.09 7.78 -3.42
N ILE A 74 -16.66 7.27 -4.51
CA ILE A 74 -16.43 5.89 -4.97
C ILE A 74 -14.95 5.68 -5.30
N LEU A 75 -14.34 6.63 -6.03
CA LEU A 75 -12.92 6.57 -6.37
C LEU A 75 -12.03 6.61 -5.12
N SER A 76 -12.38 7.43 -4.14
CA SER A 76 -11.66 7.52 -2.86
C SER A 76 -11.69 6.19 -2.11
N TYR A 77 -12.86 5.55 -1.99
CA TYR A 77 -12.97 4.21 -1.42
C TYR A 77 -12.07 3.21 -2.17
N ALA A 78 -12.10 3.21 -3.50
CA ALA A 78 -11.27 2.32 -4.31
C ALA A 78 -9.77 2.52 -4.06
N ILE A 79 -9.29 3.78 -4.05
CA ILE A 79 -7.89 4.11 -3.80
C ILE A 79 -7.46 3.71 -2.38
N ILE A 80 -8.28 3.99 -1.37
CA ILE A 80 -7.94 3.64 0.02
C ILE A 80 -7.91 2.11 0.21
N MET A 81 -8.88 1.38 -0.33
CA MET A 81 -8.85 -0.09 -0.28
C MET A 81 -7.60 -0.63 -0.98
N PHE A 82 -7.26 -0.10 -2.15
CA PHE A 82 -6.06 -0.50 -2.88
C PHE A 82 -4.78 -0.19 -2.08
N TYR A 83 -4.70 0.98 -1.45
CA TYR A 83 -3.60 1.36 -0.54
C TYR A 83 -3.40 0.35 0.60
N PHE A 84 -4.49 -0.07 1.27
CA PHE A 84 -4.40 -1.09 2.33
C PHE A 84 -4.02 -2.47 1.78
N LEU A 85 -4.60 -2.89 0.65
CA LEU A 85 -4.28 -4.19 0.03
C LEU A 85 -2.81 -4.27 -0.38
N MET A 86 -2.24 -3.20 -0.92
CA MET A 86 -0.82 -3.17 -1.29
C MET A 86 0.11 -3.24 -0.07
N GLN A 87 -0.26 -2.63 1.07
CA GLN A 87 0.52 -2.81 2.31
C GLN A 87 0.54 -4.27 2.77
N ILE A 88 -0.59 -4.97 2.67
CA ILE A 88 -0.62 -6.39 3.04
C ILE A 88 0.18 -7.23 2.02
N ALA A 89 0.14 -6.88 0.72
CA ALA A 89 0.96 -7.51 -0.31
C ALA A 89 2.47 -7.39 0.00
N VAL A 90 2.94 -6.20 0.38
CA VAL A 90 4.34 -5.98 0.79
C VAL A 90 4.75 -6.91 1.91
N VAL A 91 3.88 -7.11 2.91
CA VAL A 91 4.15 -8.02 4.03
C VAL A 91 4.27 -9.47 3.55
N ILE A 92 3.45 -9.90 2.59
CA ILE A 92 3.55 -11.25 2.01
C ILE A 92 4.91 -11.45 1.32
N GLU A 93 5.29 -10.52 0.46
CA GLU A 93 6.56 -10.60 -0.26
C GLU A 93 7.75 -10.53 0.72
N TRP A 94 7.65 -9.71 1.76
CA TRP A 94 8.64 -9.65 2.84
C TRP A 94 8.77 -10.98 3.60
N ILE A 95 7.67 -11.67 3.92
CA ILE A 95 7.69 -12.99 4.57
C ILE A 95 8.37 -14.02 3.66
N ARG A 96 8.05 -14.03 2.37
CA ARG A 96 8.69 -14.90 1.37
C ARG A 96 10.19 -14.62 1.29
N TYR A 97 10.57 -13.36 1.22
CA TYR A 97 11.96 -12.91 1.16
C TYR A 97 12.74 -13.34 2.40
N SER A 98 12.20 -13.05 3.58
CA SER A 98 12.81 -13.38 4.87
C SER A 98 13.00 -14.88 5.02
N HIS A 99 11.98 -15.69 4.69
CA HIS A 99 12.08 -17.14 4.74
C HIS A 99 13.15 -17.66 3.78
N TYR A 100 13.16 -17.17 2.54
CA TYR A 100 14.15 -17.58 1.54
C TYR A 100 15.58 -17.21 1.98
N ARG A 101 15.80 -16.02 2.51
CA ARG A 101 17.12 -15.58 3.01
C ARG A 101 17.63 -16.41 4.19
N ILE A 102 16.74 -16.89 5.06
CA ILE A 102 17.11 -17.70 6.23
C ILE A 102 17.36 -19.15 5.84
N PHE A 103 16.48 -19.74 5.02
CA PHE A 103 16.48 -21.20 4.76
C PHE A 103 17.02 -21.60 3.38
N GLY A 104 17.32 -20.65 2.50
CA GLY A 104 17.77 -20.90 1.13
C GLY A 104 16.73 -21.60 0.24
N ARG A 105 15.45 -21.56 0.63
CA ARG A 105 14.35 -22.24 -0.06
C ARG A 105 13.01 -21.55 0.14
N ASN A 106 12.09 -21.81 -0.79
CA ASN A 106 10.73 -21.28 -0.73
C ASN A 106 9.95 -21.86 0.46
N ILE A 107 8.92 -21.13 0.88
CA ILE A 107 7.99 -21.61 1.90
C ILE A 107 7.27 -22.84 1.33
N PRO A 108 7.20 -23.97 2.07
CA PRO A 108 6.42 -25.12 1.62
C PRO A 108 4.96 -24.72 1.39
N SER A 109 4.38 -25.13 0.25
CA SER A 109 3.04 -24.70 -0.20
C SER A 109 1.98 -24.76 0.90
N ARG A 110 1.91 -25.87 1.65
CA ARG A 110 0.96 -26.02 2.78
C ARG A 110 1.17 -24.94 3.85
N LYS A 111 2.42 -24.66 4.24
CA LYS A 111 2.72 -23.62 5.24
C LYS A 111 2.41 -22.24 4.70
N GLU A 112 2.72 -21.98 3.44
CA GLU A 112 2.43 -20.70 2.79
C GLU A 112 0.92 -20.44 2.74
N THR A 113 0.12 -21.44 2.34
CA THR A 113 -1.34 -21.31 2.32
C THR A 113 -1.88 -20.97 3.71
N PHE A 114 -1.52 -21.75 4.73
CA PHE A 114 -2.11 -21.60 6.06
C PHE A 114 -1.58 -20.39 6.83
N LEU A 115 -0.29 -20.07 6.72
CA LEU A 115 0.34 -19.02 7.52
C LEU A 115 0.41 -17.67 6.82
N VAL A 116 0.25 -17.62 5.49
CA VAL A 116 0.39 -16.38 4.71
C VAL A 116 -0.90 -16.06 3.96
N LEU A 117 -1.37 -16.97 3.10
CA LEU A 117 -2.50 -16.67 2.22
C LEU A 117 -3.86 -16.62 2.93
N ILE A 118 -4.12 -17.48 3.92
CA ILE A 118 -5.37 -17.44 4.70
C ILE A 118 -5.46 -16.15 5.51
N PRO A 119 -4.45 -15.74 6.31
CA PRO A 119 -4.47 -14.44 6.98
C PRO A 119 -4.65 -13.27 6.01
N PHE A 120 -4.00 -13.33 4.85
CA PHE A 120 -4.18 -12.31 3.79
C PHE A 120 -5.62 -12.24 3.29
N ALA A 121 -6.25 -13.38 3.02
CA ALA A 121 -7.63 -13.42 2.55
C ALA A 121 -8.58 -12.80 3.60
N ILE A 122 -8.37 -13.10 4.88
CA ILE A 122 -9.14 -12.51 5.99
C ILE A 122 -8.94 -10.99 6.04
N LEU A 123 -7.70 -10.51 6.00
CA LEU A 123 -7.40 -9.07 6.00
C LEU A 123 -7.97 -8.36 4.77
N SER A 124 -7.93 -9.00 3.61
CA SER A 124 -8.49 -8.45 2.37
C SER A 124 -10.02 -8.33 2.44
N ILE A 125 -10.70 -9.29 3.06
CA ILE A 125 -12.16 -9.21 3.32
C ILE A 125 -12.46 -8.07 4.30
N ILE A 126 -11.66 -7.91 5.35
CA ILE A 126 -11.82 -6.82 6.32
C ILE A 126 -11.67 -5.46 5.61
N VAL A 127 -10.63 -5.28 4.79
CA VAL A 127 -10.43 -4.05 4.00
C VAL A 127 -11.58 -3.83 3.00
N GLY A 128 -12.00 -4.87 2.28
CA GLY A 128 -13.06 -4.79 1.26
C GLY A 128 -14.45 -4.53 1.84
N THR A 129 -14.68 -4.88 3.10
CA THR A 129 -15.96 -4.61 3.80
C THR A 129 -15.96 -3.29 4.57
N SER A 130 -14.81 -2.60 4.65
CA SER A 130 -14.67 -1.30 5.31
C SER A 130 -15.67 -0.23 4.84
N PRO A 131 -16.05 -0.13 3.55
CA PRO A 131 -17.08 0.83 3.12
C PRO A 131 -18.46 0.62 3.77
N ILE A 132 -18.73 -0.58 4.30
CA ILE A 132 -20.01 -0.95 4.92
C ILE A 132 -19.94 -0.82 6.44
N ASN A 133 -18.84 -1.26 7.05
CA ASN A 133 -18.72 -1.39 8.51
C ASN A 133 -17.79 -0.36 9.17
N GLY A 134 -17.00 0.38 8.38
CA GLY A 134 -16.04 1.38 8.86
C GLY A 134 -14.82 0.82 9.61
N TRP A 135 -14.54 -0.49 9.56
CA TRP A 135 -13.55 -1.14 10.42
C TRP A 135 -12.10 -0.68 10.22
N CYS A 136 -11.65 -0.50 8.97
CA CYS A 136 -10.30 -0.02 8.69
C CYS A 136 -10.28 1.49 8.47
N PHE A 137 -11.32 2.00 7.82
CA PHE A 137 -11.49 3.39 7.47
C PHE A 137 -12.94 3.69 7.07
N TYR A 138 -13.30 4.96 7.11
CA TYR A 138 -14.55 5.46 6.54
C TYR A 138 -14.35 6.83 5.88
N ILE A 139 -15.28 7.19 5.00
CA ILE A 139 -15.35 8.51 4.39
C ILE A 139 -16.62 9.20 4.87
N ASP A 140 -16.49 10.38 5.46
CA ASP A 140 -17.63 11.14 6.00
C ASP A 140 -18.51 11.78 4.91
N GLU A 141 -19.54 12.50 5.35
CA GLU A 141 -20.49 13.18 4.45
C GLU A 141 -19.85 14.27 3.58
N PHE A 142 -18.72 14.83 4.03
CA PHE A 142 -17.96 15.86 3.34
C PHE A 142 -16.79 15.28 2.53
N ASN A 143 -16.79 13.97 2.31
CA ASN A 143 -15.73 13.23 1.60
C ASN A 143 -14.35 13.31 2.25
N TYR A 144 -14.26 13.55 3.56
CA TYR A 144 -12.99 13.41 4.28
C TYR A 144 -12.77 11.96 4.71
N TYR A 145 -11.55 11.50 4.47
CA TYR A 145 -11.03 10.24 4.94
C TYR A 145 -10.76 10.29 6.45
N HIS A 146 -11.24 9.26 7.15
CA HIS A 146 -10.94 9.01 8.56
C HIS A 146 -10.40 7.59 8.71
N ARG A 147 -9.39 7.46 9.57
CA ARG A 147 -8.91 6.15 10.03
C ARG A 147 -9.93 5.59 11.03
N GLY A 148 -10.33 4.34 10.85
CA GLY A 148 -11.24 3.63 11.76
C GLY A 148 -10.59 3.34 13.11
#